data_AF-K5XAZ1-F1
#
_entry.id   AF-K5XAZ1-F1
#
_cell.length_a   1.000
_cell.length_b   1.000
_cell.length_c   1.000
_cell.angle_alpha   90.00
_cell.angle_beta   90.00
_cell.angle_gamma   90.00
#
_symmetry.space_group_name_H-M   'P 1'
#
loop_
_entity.id
_entity.type
_entity.pdbx_description
1 polymer ?
#
loop_
_entity_poly.entity_id
_entity_poly.type
_entity_poly.pdbx_seq_one_letter_code
_entity_poly.pdbx_strand_id
1 'polypeptide(L)'
;MLPQTSAPVPDSPRPSQSPPPSGIQGDMELELLGLANALYNLGTTVINDSTKERDKPGGGKQVGLRVNNVVQHLATLDDMAQHISTMIPMQVLTDIDNARNPMQLTRERLERAATENQF
;
A
#
# COMPACT_ATOMS: atom_id res chain seq x y z
N MET A 1 31.06 32.16 -4.91
CA MET A 1 29.60 32.21 -4.67
C MET A 1 29.13 30.77 -4.52
N LEU A 2 28.83 30.33 -3.30
CA LEU A 2 28.29 28.99 -3.02
C LEU A 2 26.76 29.04 -3.08
N PRO A 3 26.07 28.06 -3.68
CA PRO A 3 24.62 28.06 -3.75
C PRO A 3 24.05 27.84 -2.34
N GLN A 4 23.13 28.71 -1.93
CA GLN A 4 22.39 28.55 -0.68
C GLN A 4 21.44 27.36 -0.82
N THR A 5 21.68 26.30 -0.07
CA THR A 5 20.71 25.22 0.13
C THR A 5 19.55 25.78 0.95
N SER A 6 18.38 25.92 0.32
CA SER A 6 17.13 26.29 0.99
C SER A 6 16.84 25.32 2.12
N ALA A 7 16.80 25.81 3.35
CA ALA A 7 16.38 25.03 4.51
C ALA A 7 14.92 24.54 4.31
N PRO A 8 14.61 23.27 4.60
CA PRO A 8 13.24 22.76 4.48
C PRO A 8 12.32 23.43 5.50
N VAL A 9 11.12 23.78 5.04
CA VAL A 9 10.06 24.41 5.84
C VAL A 9 9.63 23.47 6.98
N PRO A 10 9.49 23.95 8.23
CA PRO A 10 9.21 23.10 9.41
C PRO A 10 7.95 22.23 9.32
N ASP A 11 7.00 22.59 8.45
CA ASP A 11 5.65 21.98 8.36
C ASP A 11 5.42 21.10 7.11
N SER A 12 6.46 20.81 6.33
CA SER A 12 6.32 19.82 5.25
C SER A 12 6.42 18.41 5.84
N PRO A 13 5.47 17.49 5.59
CA PRO A 13 5.60 16.10 5.98
C PRO A 13 6.94 15.58 5.45
N ARG A 14 7.86 15.27 6.36
CA ARG A 14 9.16 14.73 5.98
C ARG A 14 8.86 13.42 5.23
N PRO A 15 9.32 13.23 3.99
CA PRO A 15 9.21 11.92 3.35
C PRO A 15 9.87 10.93 4.32
N SER A 16 9.13 9.87 4.67
CA SER A 16 9.57 8.90 5.66
C SER A 16 10.97 8.41 5.28
N GLN A 17 11.99 8.78 6.08
CA GLN A 17 13.37 8.28 5.93
C GLN A 17 13.52 6.90 6.59
N SER A 18 12.42 6.18 6.79
CA SER A 18 12.50 4.78 7.19
C SER A 18 13.11 4.02 6.02
N PRO A 19 14.21 3.28 6.19
CA PRO A 19 14.61 2.31 5.17
C PRO A 19 13.42 1.39 4.89
N PRO A 20 13.32 0.81 3.67
CA PRO A 20 12.30 -0.20 3.39
C PRO A 20 12.30 -1.22 4.52
N PRO A 21 11.12 -1.59 5.06
CA PRO A 21 11.06 -2.58 6.12
C PRO A 21 11.83 -3.82 5.64
N SER A 22 12.71 -4.35 6.48
CA SER A 22 13.49 -5.53 6.12
C SER A 22 12.75 -6.79 6.56
N GLY A 23 12.94 -7.88 5.82
CA GLY A 23 12.25 -9.14 6.07
C GLY A 23 10.82 -9.15 5.53
N ILE A 24 10.08 -10.19 5.93
CA ILE A 24 8.85 -10.59 5.26
C ILE A 24 7.74 -9.52 5.22
N GLN A 25 7.71 -8.63 6.21
CA GLN A 25 6.75 -7.52 6.23
C GLN A 25 7.04 -6.49 5.14
N GLY A 26 8.31 -6.17 4.89
CA GLY A 26 8.65 -5.23 3.82
C GLY A 26 8.53 -5.83 2.44
N ASP A 27 8.86 -7.12 2.29
CA ASP A 27 8.57 -7.85 1.06
C ASP A 27 7.06 -7.82 0.78
N MET A 28 6.22 -7.99 1.80
CA MET A 28 4.76 -7.91 1.65
C MET A 28 4.29 -6.51 1.26
N GLU A 29 4.87 -5.45 1.84
CA GLU A 29 4.55 -4.07 1.44
C GLU A 29 4.89 -3.81 -0.03
N LEU A 30 6.04 -4.31 -0.51
CA LEU A 30 6.42 -4.21 -1.92
C LEU A 30 5.48 -4.99 -2.83
N GLU A 31 5.07 -6.19 -2.43
CA GLU A 31 4.12 -7.01 -3.19
C GLU A 31 2.72 -6.37 -3.24
N LEU A 32 2.25 -5.77 -2.15
CA LEU A 32 1.00 -5.00 -2.09
C LEU A 32 1.06 -3.78 -3.04
N LEU A 33 2.19 -3.08 -3.08
CA LEU A 33 2.41 -1.99 -4.03
C LEU A 33 2.42 -2.50 -5.48
N GLY A 34 3.02 -3.66 -5.73
CA GLY A 34 2.98 -4.37 -7.01
C GLY A 34 1.55 -4.68 -7.46
N LEU A 35 0.74 -5.24 -6.55
CA LEU A 35 -0.68 -5.53 -6.78
C LEU A 35 -1.48 -4.26 -7.14
N ALA A 36 -1.28 -3.17 -6.40
CA ALA A 36 -1.96 -1.90 -6.68
C ALA A 36 -1.66 -1.39 -8.10
N ASN A 37 -0.39 -1.47 -8.51
CA ASN A 37 0.02 -1.13 -9.88
C ASN A 37 -0.57 -2.08 -10.92
N ALA A 38 -0.62 -3.39 -10.65
CA ALA A 38 -1.23 -4.37 -11.54
C ALA A 38 -2.73 -4.11 -11.73
N LEU A 39 -3.46 -3.76 -10.67
CA LEU A 39 -4.88 -3.38 -10.72
C LEU A 39 -5.10 -2.10 -11.54
N TYR A 40 -4.26 -1.08 -11.34
CA TYR A 40 -4.33 0.15 -12.15
C TYR A 40 -4.08 -0.13 -13.64
N ASN A 41 -3.06 -0.93 -13.95
CA ASN A 41 -2.74 -1.34 -15.32
C ASN A 41 -3.85 -2.18 -15.96
N LEU A 42 -4.51 -3.05 -15.20
CA LEU A 42 -5.69 -3.78 -15.66
C LEU A 42 -6.83 -2.81 -16.00
N GLY A 43 -7.14 -1.87 -15.09
CA GLY A 43 -8.19 -0.87 -15.29
C GLY A 43 -7.98 -0.04 -16.56
N THR A 44 -6.77 0.50 -16.76
CA THR A 44 -6.43 1.26 -17.97
C THR A 44 -6.49 0.40 -19.23
N THR A 45 -6.08 -0.87 -19.17
CA THR A 45 -6.17 -1.80 -20.31
C THR A 45 -7.61 -2.09 -20.69
N VAL A 46 -8.50 -2.31 -19.72
CA VAL A 46 -9.93 -2.54 -19.97
C VAL A 46 -10.59 -1.30 -20.59
N ILE A 47 -10.27 -0.10 -20.08
CA ILE A 47 -10.77 1.15 -20.67
C ILE A 47 -10.31 1.28 -22.13
N ASN A 48 -9.04 1.04 -22.41
CA ASN A 48 -8.49 1.12 -23.77
C ASN A 48 -9.13 0.09 -24.71
N ASP A 49 -9.34 -1.15 -24.25
CA ASP A 49 -9.98 -2.22 -25.04
C ASP A 49 -11.48 -1.94 -25.29
N SER A 50 -12.15 -1.28 -24.33
CA SER A 50 -13.56 -0.87 -24.45
C SER A 50 -13.78 0.36 -25.35
N THR A 51 -12.72 1.14 -25.62
CA THR A 51 -12.75 2.32 -26.50
C THR A 51 -12.27 1.95 -27.90
N LYS A 52 -12.48 2.83 -28.90
CA LYS A 52 -12.37 2.57 -30.35
C LYS A 52 -10.98 2.10 -30.87
N GLU A 53 -10.03 1.74 -30.01
CA GLU A 53 -8.72 1.15 -30.36
C GLU A 53 -8.83 -0.32 -30.83
N ARG A 54 -10.01 -0.96 -30.70
CA ARG A 54 -10.28 -2.36 -31.10
C ARG A 54 -9.97 -2.69 -32.57
N ASP A 55 -9.99 -1.70 -33.47
CA ASP A 55 -9.81 -1.89 -34.91
C ASP A 55 -8.34 -1.95 -35.38
N LYS A 56 -7.36 -1.82 -34.47
CA LYS A 56 -5.93 -1.95 -34.83
C LYS A 56 -5.50 -3.42 -34.90
N PRO A 57 -4.96 -3.91 -36.04
CA PRO A 57 -4.47 -5.28 -36.15
C PRO A 57 -3.25 -5.46 -35.23
N GLY A 58 -3.39 -6.32 -34.21
CA GLY A 58 -2.41 -6.55 -33.16
C GLY A 58 -2.90 -6.28 -31.72
N GLY A 59 -4.08 -5.67 -31.55
CA GLY A 59 -4.66 -5.31 -30.24
C GLY A 59 -5.32 -6.46 -29.45
N GLY A 60 -5.10 -7.72 -29.83
CA GLY A 60 -5.83 -8.86 -29.25
C GLY A 60 -5.23 -9.37 -27.95
N LYS A 61 -6.02 -9.34 -26.86
CA LYS A 61 -5.87 -10.10 -25.60
C LYS A 61 -4.89 -9.56 -24.55
N GLN A 62 -4.75 -8.25 -24.40
CA GLN A 62 -3.97 -7.70 -23.27
C GLN A 62 -4.67 -7.90 -21.91
N VAL A 63 -6.00 -7.84 -21.87
CA VAL A 63 -6.77 -7.97 -20.61
C VAL A 63 -6.48 -9.30 -19.91
N GLY A 64 -6.49 -10.43 -20.64
CA GLY A 64 -6.22 -11.75 -20.05
C GLY A 64 -4.84 -11.84 -19.41
N LEU A 65 -3.82 -11.28 -20.06
CA LEU A 65 -2.47 -11.20 -19.49
C LEU A 65 -2.43 -10.33 -18.23
N ARG A 66 -3.11 -9.18 -18.23
CA ARG A 66 -3.17 -8.29 -17.05
C ARG A 66 -3.89 -8.94 -15.87
N VAL A 67 -4.96 -9.70 -16.12
CA VAL A 67 -5.65 -10.48 -15.09
C VAL A 67 -4.71 -11.52 -14.48
N ASN A 68 -3.96 -12.26 -15.30
CA ASN A 68 -3.00 -13.24 -14.79
C ASN A 68 -1.94 -12.61 -13.87
N ASN A 69 -1.48 -11.39 -14.17
CA ASN A 69 -0.54 -10.69 -13.28
C ASN A 69 -1.17 -10.36 -11.91
N VAL A 70 -2.43 -9.92 -11.89
CA VAL A 70 -3.16 -9.68 -10.62
C VAL A 70 -3.32 -10.98 -9.83
N VAL A 71 -3.70 -12.07 -10.50
CA VAL A 71 -3.83 -13.40 -9.85
C VAL A 71 -2.49 -13.86 -9.28
N GLN A 72 -1.39 -13.65 -10.00
CA GLN A 72 -0.06 -14.00 -9.51
C GLN A 72 0.29 -13.22 -8.24
N HIS A 73 0.06 -11.90 -8.20
CA HIS A 73 0.30 -11.09 -7.00
C HIS A 73 -0.57 -11.55 -5.81
N LEU A 74 -1.85 -11.87 -6.05
CA LEU A 74 -2.74 -12.38 -5.00
C LEU A 74 -2.26 -13.74 -4.47
N ALA A 75 -1.78 -14.64 -5.34
CA ALA A 75 -1.25 -15.93 -4.94
C ALA A 75 0.04 -15.78 -4.11
N THR A 76 0.94 -14.88 -4.50
CA THR A 76 2.14 -14.57 -3.72
C THR A 76 1.77 -14.02 -2.34
N LEU A 77 0.82 -13.09 -2.25
CA LEU A 77 0.39 -12.52 -0.97
C LEU A 77 -0.24 -13.57 -0.04
N ASP A 78 -1.01 -14.51 -0.57
CA ASP A 78 -1.61 -15.59 0.22
C ASP A 78 -0.55 -16.51 0.85
N ASP A 79 0.50 -16.84 0.09
CA ASP A 79 1.65 -17.60 0.61
C ASP A 79 2.42 -16.81 1.68
N MET A 80 2.69 -15.52 1.42
CA MET A 80 3.37 -14.65 2.39
C MET A 80 2.58 -14.48 3.68
N ALA A 81 1.24 -14.42 3.61
CA ALA A 81 0.37 -14.27 4.76
C ALA A 81 0.48 -15.43 5.76
N GLN A 82 0.77 -16.65 5.30
CA GLN A 82 0.96 -17.82 6.17
C GLN A 82 2.15 -17.68 7.13
N HIS A 83 3.08 -16.79 6.80
CA HIS A 83 4.32 -16.59 7.53
C HIS A 83 4.27 -15.35 8.44
N ILE A 84 3.12 -14.67 8.53
CA ILE A 84 2.90 -13.51 9.39
C ILE A 84 2.13 -13.93 10.64
N SER A 85 2.73 -13.72 11.81
CA SER A 85 2.10 -13.97 13.11
C SER A 85 1.59 -12.69 13.78
N THR A 86 1.67 -11.54 13.10
CA THR A 86 1.27 -10.25 13.66
C THR A 86 -0.25 -10.19 13.82
N MET A 87 -0.71 -10.07 15.07
CA MET A 87 -2.13 -9.91 15.38
C MET A 87 -2.52 -8.43 15.24
N ILE A 88 -3.59 -8.16 14.50
CA ILE A 88 -4.14 -6.81 14.31
C ILE A 88 -5.39 -6.66 15.20
N PRO A 89 -5.45 -5.65 16.10
CA PRO A 89 -6.66 -5.41 16.88
C PRO A 89 -7.87 -5.11 15.99
N MET A 90 -9.04 -5.69 16.31
CA MET A 90 -10.27 -5.47 15.53
C MET A 90 -10.62 -3.99 15.36
N GLN A 91 -10.32 -3.14 16.34
CA GLN A 91 -10.55 -1.70 16.25
C GLN A 91 -9.74 -1.04 15.12
N VAL A 92 -8.51 -1.51 14.87
CA VAL A 92 -7.69 -1.02 13.75
C VAL A 92 -8.36 -1.36 12.42
N LEU A 93 -8.93 -2.57 12.28
CA LEU A 93 -9.67 -2.97 11.08
C LEU A 93 -10.91 -2.09 10.88
N THR A 94 -11.70 -1.89 11.95
CA THR A 94 -12.86 -0.99 11.92
C THR A 94 -12.47 0.45 11.52
N ASP A 95 -11.35 0.96 12.03
CA ASP A 95 -10.89 2.31 11.68
C ASP A 95 -10.48 2.40 10.20
N ILE A 96 -9.78 1.40 9.66
CA ILE A 96 -9.43 1.33 8.23
C ILE A 96 -10.70 1.28 7.36
N ASP A 97 -11.66 0.43 7.70
CA ASP A 97 -12.92 0.30 6.95
C ASP A 97 -13.72 1.61 6.94
N ASN A 98 -13.63 2.40 8.02
CA ASN A 98 -14.25 3.72 8.14
C ASN A 98 -13.37 4.87 7.63
N ALA A 99 -12.28 4.58 6.93
CA ALA A 99 -11.31 5.55 6.41
C ALA A 99 -10.74 6.50 7.49
N ARG A 100 -10.60 6.00 8.72
CA ARG A 100 -9.94 6.69 9.84
C ARG A 100 -8.48 6.31 9.91
N ASN A 101 -7.67 7.20 10.49
CA ASN A 101 -6.25 6.95 10.66
C ASN A 101 -6.00 5.98 11.82
N PRO A 102 -5.47 4.76 11.58
CA PRO A 102 -5.26 3.75 12.62
C PRO A 102 -4.23 4.18 13.69
N MET A 103 -3.38 5.17 13.42
CA MET A 103 -2.42 5.69 14.41
C MET A 103 -3.08 6.42 15.58
N GLN A 104 -4.34 6.86 15.43
CA GLN A 104 -5.09 7.47 16.53
C GLN A 104 -5.26 6.49 17.70
N LEU A 105 -5.56 5.23 17.40
CA LEU A 105 -5.70 4.19 18.41
C LEU A 105 -4.41 3.98 19.20
N THR A 106 -3.26 3.89 18.51
CA THR A 106 -1.96 3.70 19.17
C THR A 106 -1.67 4.83 20.15
N ARG A 107 -1.94 6.07 19.75
CA ARG A 107 -1.78 7.25 20.60
C ARG A 107 -2.66 7.18 21.83
N GLU A 108 -3.96 6.93 21.67
CA GLU A 108 -4.91 6.84 22.78
C GLU A 108 -4.54 5.74 23.78
N ARG A 109 -4.10 4.57 23.29
CA ARG A 109 -3.67 3.44 24.13
C ARG A 109 -2.42 3.80 24.93
N LEU A 110 -1.48 4.53 24.33
CA LEU A 110 -0.26 4.98 25.00
C LEU A 110 -0.58 6.02 26.09
N GLU A 111 -1.40 7.02 25.77
CA GLU A 111 -1.83 8.06 26.72
C GLU A 111 -2.59 7.46 27.91
N ARG A 112 -3.47 6.49 27.65
CA ARG A 112 -4.21 5.77 28.69
C ARG A 112 -3.30 4.92 29.57
N ALA A 113 -2.41 4.12 28.99
CA ALA A 113 -1.48 3.29 29.75
C ALA A 113 -0.54 4.14 30.62
N ALA A 114 -0.06 5.27 30.10
CA ALA A 114 0.75 6.22 30.87
C ALA A 114 -0.03 6.81 32.05
N THR A 115 -1.32 7.12 31.87
CA THR A 115 -2.19 7.63 32.93
C THR A 115 -2.45 6.55 33.98
N GLU A 116 -2.81 5.32 33.57
CA GLU A 116 -3.10 4.20 34.47
C GLU A 116 -1.89 3.80 35.32
N ASN A 117 -0.67 3.88 34.78
CA ASN A 117 0.56 3.59 35.53
C ASN A 117 0.96 4.64 36.56
N GLN A 118 0.33 5.83 36.55
CA GLN A 118 0.60 6.90 37.51
C GLN A 118 -0.27 6.81 38.77
N PHE A 119 -1.27 5.92 38.79
CA PHE A 119 -2.17 5.67 39.91
C PHE A 119 -1.89 4.29 40.53
#